data_AF-A0A9D6PY45-F1
#
_entry.id   AF-A0A9D6PY45-F1
#
_cell.length_a   1.000
_cell.length_b   1.000
_cell.length_c   1.000
_cell.angle_alpha   90.00
_cell.angle_beta   90.00
_cell.angle_gamma   90.00
#
_symmetry.space_group_name_H-M   'P 1'
#
loop_
_entity.id
_entity.type
_entity.pdbx_description
1 polymer ?
#
loop_
_entity_poly.entity_id
_entity_poly.type
_entity_poly.pdbx_seq_one_letter_code
_entity_poly.pdbx_strand_id
1 'polypeptide(L)'
;MAVKITCYDGVNTIGGNKILLEDEERHTALFLDFGMSFSRRSLFFEEYLKPRPGVGLRDPLRLGLIPPLEGIYRTDLMAALSEQDRDFLTSQPSHRALSVQGVYLSHAHLDHSGYISFLREDLPIYCTAMTAAIAKVVEDVGQSGDLEREVCYFSRRELVNDVLSVAKEGGRSADYLGRPFVIVDEPAFLDSPFWGASPAGRKGIRPQRVALPSDRIGDGLVRAFPVDHSLYGATGCAVETSAGWV
;
A
#
# COMPACT_ATOMS: atom_id res chain seq x y z
N MET A 1 3.39 -20.51 -18.28
CA MET A 1 4.10 -19.29 -18.75
C MET A 1 4.81 -18.76 -17.54
N ALA A 2 6.13 -18.60 -17.58
CA ALA A 2 6.92 -18.23 -16.40
C ALA A 2 6.57 -16.84 -15.85
N VAL A 3 6.17 -15.91 -16.73
CA VAL A 3 5.83 -14.53 -16.37
C VAL A 3 4.36 -14.25 -16.64
N LYS A 4 3.68 -13.61 -15.68
CA LYS A 4 2.26 -13.26 -15.75
C LYS A 4 2.04 -11.83 -15.27
N ILE A 5 1.25 -11.08 -16.01
CA ILE A 5 0.75 -9.76 -15.61
C ILE A 5 -0.75 -9.88 -15.33
N THR A 6 -1.18 -9.51 -14.12
CA THR A 6 -2.58 -9.51 -13.71
C THR A 6 -2.98 -8.10 -13.31
N CYS A 7 -3.87 -7.46 -14.07
CA CYS A 7 -4.44 -6.17 -13.69
C CYS A 7 -5.67 -6.38 -12.82
N TYR A 8 -5.56 -6.10 -11.52
CA TYR A 8 -6.69 -6.20 -10.60
C TYR A 8 -7.64 -5.01 -10.69
N ASP A 9 -7.15 -3.87 -11.17
CA ASP A 9 -7.88 -2.61 -11.32
C ASP A 9 -7.05 -1.66 -12.22
N GLY A 10 -7.58 -0.49 -12.59
CA GLY A 10 -6.93 0.44 -13.52
C GLY A 10 -7.11 0.10 -15.01
N VAL A 11 -7.93 -0.89 -15.35
CA VAL A 11 -8.29 -1.26 -16.74
C VAL A 11 -9.66 -0.71 -17.09
N ASN A 12 -9.77 0.03 -18.20
CA ASN A 12 -11.00 0.69 -18.64
C ASN A 12 -11.66 1.58 -17.57
N THR A 13 -10.84 2.13 -16.67
CA THR A 13 -11.29 2.98 -15.55
C THR A 13 -10.23 4.03 -15.26
N ILE A 14 -10.65 5.18 -14.74
CA ILE A 14 -9.72 6.23 -14.30
C ILE A 14 -9.32 5.94 -12.86
N GLY A 15 -8.03 5.68 -12.69
CA GLY A 15 -7.39 5.45 -11.40
C GLY A 15 -7.55 4.03 -10.85
N GLY A 16 -7.02 3.81 -9.65
CA GLY A 16 -7.06 2.51 -8.99
C GLY A 16 -6.00 1.53 -9.47
N ASN A 17 -4.90 2.00 -10.04
CA ASN A 17 -3.84 1.16 -10.61
C ASN A 17 -3.37 0.10 -9.61
N LYS A 18 -3.55 -1.17 -9.97
CA LYS A 18 -3.14 -2.36 -9.19
C LYS A 18 -2.70 -3.45 -10.16
N ILE A 19 -1.46 -3.39 -10.62
CA ILE A 19 -0.95 -4.32 -11.62
C ILE A 19 0.02 -5.26 -10.93
N LEU A 20 -0.29 -6.56 -10.91
CA LEU A 20 0.58 -7.58 -10.34
C LEU A 20 1.45 -8.18 -11.45
N LEU A 21 2.77 -8.14 -11.26
CA LEU A 21 3.75 -8.86 -12.05
C LEU A 21 4.22 -10.08 -11.26
N GLU A 22 4.12 -11.26 -11.86
CA GLU A 22 4.60 -12.53 -11.30
C GLU A 22 5.61 -13.17 -12.25
N ASP A 23 6.67 -13.71 -11.68
CA ASP A 23 7.67 -14.55 -12.31
C ASP A 23 7.84 -15.82 -11.47
N GLU A 24 7.22 -16.90 -11.93
CA GLU A 24 7.19 -18.20 -11.25
C GLU A 24 8.59 -18.83 -11.16
N GLU A 25 9.44 -18.64 -12.18
CA GLU A 25 10.80 -19.19 -12.22
C GLU A 25 11.73 -18.49 -11.22
N ARG A 26 11.54 -17.18 -11.02
CA ARG A 26 12.29 -16.38 -10.03
C ARG A 26 11.59 -16.28 -8.68
N HIS A 27 10.48 -17.01 -8.49
CA HIS A 27 9.63 -16.93 -7.29
C HIS A 27 9.34 -15.48 -6.83
N THR A 28 9.15 -14.57 -7.80
CA THR A 28 9.02 -13.14 -7.57
C THR A 28 7.62 -12.68 -7.98
N ALA A 29 6.97 -11.93 -7.10
CA ALA A 29 5.70 -11.25 -7.31
C ALA A 29 5.79 -9.84 -6.73
N LEU A 30 5.44 -8.83 -7.52
CA LEU A 30 5.43 -7.44 -7.10
C LEU A 30 4.23 -6.70 -7.69
N PHE A 31 3.75 -5.70 -6.96
CA PHE A 31 2.76 -4.78 -7.50
C PHE A 31 3.45 -3.57 -8.13
N LEU A 32 2.98 -3.19 -9.31
CA LEU A 32 3.17 -1.87 -9.88
C LEU A 32 1.96 -1.03 -9.48
N ASP A 33 2.20 -0.11 -8.56
CA ASP A 33 1.21 0.70 -7.86
C ASP A 33 0.15 -0.10 -7.06
N PHE A 34 -0.48 0.57 -6.10
CA PHE A 34 -1.63 0.04 -5.39
C PHE A 34 -2.59 1.17 -5.01
N GLY A 35 -3.27 1.69 -6.03
CA GLY A 35 -4.01 2.94 -5.95
C GLY A 35 -5.48 2.82 -5.55
N MET A 36 -6.04 3.95 -5.13
CA MET A 36 -7.47 4.12 -4.88
C MET A 36 -8.24 4.21 -6.19
N SER A 37 -9.28 3.37 -6.34
CA SER A 37 -10.19 3.45 -7.49
C SER A 37 -11.28 4.47 -7.22
N PHE A 38 -11.11 5.70 -7.70
CA PHE A 38 -12.08 6.78 -7.46
C PHE A 38 -13.46 6.45 -8.01
N SER A 39 -13.52 5.89 -9.24
CA SER A 39 -14.75 5.50 -9.91
C SER A 39 -15.53 4.43 -9.15
N ARG A 40 -14.85 3.41 -8.61
CA ARG A 40 -15.50 2.36 -7.83
C ARG A 40 -15.86 2.84 -6.44
N ARG A 41 -14.99 3.66 -5.83
CA ARG A 41 -15.21 4.25 -4.51
C ARG A 41 -16.43 5.17 -4.49
N SER A 42 -16.63 5.97 -5.53
CA SER A 42 -17.77 6.89 -5.62
C SER A 42 -19.13 6.20 -5.76
N LEU A 43 -19.18 4.90 -6.10
CA LEU A 43 -20.45 4.14 -6.11
C LEU A 43 -21.01 3.91 -4.71
N PHE A 44 -20.17 3.98 -3.68
CA PHE A 44 -20.52 3.57 -2.31
C PHE A 44 -20.30 4.68 -1.30
N PHE A 45 -19.29 5.53 -1.50
CA PHE A 45 -18.90 6.58 -0.57
C PHE A 45 -18.99 7.94 -1.23
N GLU A 46 -19.80 8.82 -0.64
CA GLU A 46 -19.98 10.21 -1.03
C GLU A 46 -19.97 11.10 0.22
N GLU A 47 -20.19 12.40 0.06
CA GLU A 47 -20.07 13.46 1.08
C GLU A 47 -20.58 13.07 2.48
N TYR A 48 -21.71 12.37 2.57
CA TYR A 48 -22.36 11.98 3.83
C TYR A 48 -22.10 10.52 4.26
N LEU A 49 -21.63 9.66 3.35
CA LEU A 49 -21.39 8.24 3.62
C LEU A 49 -19.89 7.94 3.55
N LYS A 50 -19.28 7.83 4.73
CA LYS A 50 -17.83 7.60 4.88
C LYS A 50 -17.51 6.12 5.14
N PRO A 51 -16.31 5.65 4.76
CA PRO A 51 -15.81 4.35 5.17
C PRO A 51 -15.86 4.18 6.70
N ARG A 52 -16.11 2.95 7.14
CA ARG A 52 -16.19 2.60 8.57
C ARG A 52 -14.84 2.03 9.00
N PRO A 53 -13.94 2.82 9.62
CA PRO A 53 -12.60 2.32 9.95
C PRO A 53 -12.63 1.15 10.94
N GLY A 54 -13.69 1.05 11.75
CA GLY A 54 -13.87 0.01 12.74
C GLY A 54 -14.07 -1.41 12.18
N VAL A 55 -14.43 -1.56 10.90
CA VAL A 55 -14.61 -2.90 10.28
C VAL A 55 -13.42 -3.32 9.41
N GLY A 56 -12.32 -2.55 9.43
CA GLY A 56 -11.08 -2.88 8.75
C GLY A 56 -11.27 -3.12 7.25
N LEU A 57 -10.87 -4.29 6.78
CA LEU A 57 -10.91 -4.66 5.35
C LEU A 57 -12.26 -5.18 4.88
N ARG A 58 -13.26 -5.32 5.77
CA ARG A 58 -14.57 -5.87 5.40
C ARG A 58 -15.20 -5.10 4.24
N ASP A 59 -15.34 -3.77 4.38
CA ASP A 59 -15.96 -2.94 3.36
C ASP A 59 -15.10 -2.87 2.07
N PRO A 60 -13.79 -2.58 2.13
CA PRO A 60 -12.93 -2.61 0.94
C PRO A 60 -13.02 -3.91 0.13
N LEU A 61 -13.09 -5.07 0.80
CA LEU A 61 -13.18 -6.36 0.13
C LEU A 61 -14.59 -6.66 -0.40
N ARG A 62 -15.63 -6.43 0.40
CA ARG A 62 -17.04 -6.68 0.02
C ARG A 62 -17.49 -5.80 -1.16
N LEU A 63 -17.03 -4.55 -1.18
CA LEU A 63 -17.32 -3.59 -2.24
C LEU A 63 -16.39 -3.77 -3.45
N GLY A 64 -15.36 -4.63 -3.31
CA GLY A 64 -14.33 -4.92 -4.30
C GLY A 64 -13.45 -3.72 -4.65
N LEU A 65 -13.25 -2.81 -3.70
CA LEU A 65 -12.29 -1.71 -3.83
C LEU A 65 -10.84 -2.22 -3.84
N ILE A 66 -10.60 -3.33 -3.16
CA ILE A 66 -9.34 -4.07 -3.18
C ILE A 66 -9.60 -5.53 -3.60
N PRO A 67 -8.64 -6.19 -4.27
CA PRO A 67 -8.84 -7.56 -4.75
C PRO A 67 -8.91 -8.57 -3.59
N PRO A 68 -9.59 -9.71 -3.73
CA PRO A 68 -9.77 -10.70 -2.65
C PRO A 68 -8.53 -11.58 -2.46
N LEU A 69 -7.36 -10.97 -2.25
CA LEU A 69 -6.06 -11.65 -2.12
C LEU A 69 -5.71 -11.91 -0.66
N GLU A 70 -5.05 -13.03 -0.41
CA GLU A 70 -4.50 -13.34 0.91
C GLU A 70 -2.97 -13.13 0.94
N GLY A 71 -2.45 -12.83 2.12
CA GLY A 71 -1.01 -12.68 2.36
C GLY A 71 -0.43 -11.28 2.10
N ILE A 72 -1.21 -10.36 1.52
CA ILE A 72 -0.74 -9.01 1.15
C ILE A 72 -1.28 -7.88 2.04
N TYR A 73 -2.32 -8.12 2.83
CA TYR A 73 -2.99 -7.10 3.61
C TYR A 73 -2.55 -7.06 5.08
N ARG A 74 -2.75 -5.91 5.73
CA ARG A 74 -2.40 -5.72 7.15
C ARG A 74 -3.15 -6.71 8.03
N THR A 75 -2.39 -7.39 8.89
CA THR A 75 -2.91 -8.39 9.82
C THR A 75 -3.84 -7.77 10.86
N ASP A 76 -3.55 -6.54 11.29
CA ASP A 76 -4.40 -5.79 12.22
C ASP A 76 -5.78 -5.45 11.65
N LEU A 77 -5.87 -5.13 10.36
CA LEU A 77 -7.16 -4.87 9.70
C LEU A 77 -7.92 -6.17 9.34
N MET A 78 -7.20 -7.26 9.08
CA MET A 78 -7.78 -8.60 8.86
C MET A 78 -8.45 -9.17 10.13
N ALA A 79 -8.04 -8.72 11.32
CA ALA A 79 -8.58 -9.20 12.60
C ALA A 79 -10.09 -8.93 12.77
N ALA A 80 -10.67 -7.98 12.03
CA ALA A 80 -12.10 -7.66 12.06
C ALA A 80 -12.97 -8.54 11.14
N LEU A 81 -12.35 -9.39 10.31
CA LEU A 81 -13.08 -10.23 9.38
C LEU A 81 -13.73 -11.41 10.13
N SER A 82 -15.05 -11.52 9.98
CA SER A 82 -15.80 -12.67 10.49
C SER A 82 -15.57 -13.92 9.64
N GLU A 83 -16.01 -15.09 10.12
CA GLU A 83 -16.02 -16.32 9.32
C GLU A 83 -16.80 -16.13 8.01
N GLN A 84 -17.97 -15.48 8.06
CA GLN A 84 -18.76 -15.14 6.88
C GLN A 84 -18.03 -14.22 5.90
N ASP A 85 -17.17 -13.32 6.39
CA ASP A 85 -16.33 -12.50 5.52
C ASP A 85 -15.27 -13.36 4.83
N ARG A 86 -14.65 -14.29 5.55
CA ARG A 86 -13.67 -15.23 4.99
C ARG A 86 -14.30 -16.14 3.93
N ASP A 87 -15.49 -16.68 4.17
CA ASP A 87 -16.24 -17.48 3.19
C ASP A 87 -16.58 -16.68 1.92
N PHE A 88 -16.93 -15.40 2.09
CA PHE A 88 -17.16 -14.52 0.94
C PHE A 88 -15.88 -14.31 0.12
N LEU A 89 -14.73 -14.13 0.78
CA LEU A 89 -13.46 -13.95 0.10
C LEU A 89 -13.07 -15.19 -0.68
N THR A 90 -13.11 -16.36 -0.04
CA THR A 90 -12.71 -17.64 -0.65
C THR A 90 -13.62 -18.07 -1.79
N SER A 91 -14.88 -17.60 -1.80
CA SER A 91 -15.82 -17.82 -2.92
C SER A 91 -15.63 -16.87 -4.10
N GLN A 92 -14.79 -15.82 -4.02
CA GLN A 92 -14.56 -14.93 -5.16
C GLN A 92 -13.71 -15.62 -6.25
N PRO A 93 -14.04 -15.48 -7.54
CA PRO A 93 -13.29 -16.12 -8.62
C PRO A 93 -11.81 -15.70 -8.73
N SER A 94 -11.48 -14.48 -8.30
CA SER A 94 -10.11 -13.94 -8.32
C SER A 94 -9.34 -14.17 -7.02
N HIS A 95 -9.93 -14.92 -6.08
CA HIS A 95 -9.31 -15.21 -4.79
C HIS A 95 -8.11 -16.13 -4.94
N ARG A 96 -7.03 -15.77 -4.24
CA ARG A 96 -5.86 -16.63 -4.03
C ARG A 96 -4.91 -16.03 -3.00
N ALA A 97 -4.06 -16.89 -2.45
CA ALA A 97 -2.95 -16.48 -1.61
C ALA A 97 -1.74 -16.06 -2.45
N LEU A 98 -1.06 -15.00 -2.01
CA LEU A 98 0.14 -14.47 -2.65
C LEU A 98 1.21 -14.11 -1.61
N SER A 99 2.47 -14.32 -2.01
CA SER A 99 3.64 -13.80 -1.33
C SER A 99 4.28 -12.76 -2.23
N VAL A 100 4.13 -11.49 -1.88
CA VAL A 100 4.59 -10.34 -2.67
C VAL A 100 5.84 -9.76 -2.01
N GLN A 101 6.88 -9.47 -2.79
CA GLN A 101 8.16 -8.98 -2.28
C GLN A 101 8.21 -7.45 -2.15
N GLY A 102 7.29 -6.72 -2.80
CA GLY A 102 7.19 -5.28 -2.67
C GLY A 102 6.17 -4.64 -3.59
N VAL A 103 6.03 -3.33 -3.45
CA VAL A 103 5.32 -2.46 -4.39
C VAL A 103 6.32 -1.51 -5.01
N TYR A 104 6.35 -1.40 -6.33
CA TYR A 104 6.96 -0.28 -7.01
C TYR A 104 5.90 0.81 -7.20
N LEU A 105 6.10 1.96 -6.56
CA LEU A 105 5.20 3.11 -6.64
C LEU A 105 5.76 4.11 -7.65
N SER A 106 5.06 4.27 -8.77
CA SER A 106 5.47 5.13 -9.88
C SER A 106 5.51 6.61 -9.51
N HIS A 107 4.50 7.09 -8.78
CA HIS A 107 4.39 8.46 -8.28
C HIS A 107 3.31 8.60 -7.20
N ALA A 108 3.22 9.77 -6.56
CA ALA A 108 2.47 9.95 -5.32
C ALA A 108 0.94 10.13 -5.45
N HIS A 109 0.36 10.22 -6.65
CA HIS A 109 -1.09 10.42 -6.77
C HIS A 109 -1.87 9.26 -6.10
N LEU A 110 -3.03 9.58 -5.51
CA LEU A 110 -3.80 8.62 -4.71
C LEU A 110 -4.37 7.47 -5.54
N ASP A 111 -4.58 7.65 -6.83
CA ASP A 111 -4.95 6.58 -7.74
C ASP A 111 -3.80 5.62 -8.12
N HIS A 112 -2.61 5.87 -7.58
CA HIS A 112 -1.44 4.98 -7.61
C HIS A 112 -1.00 4.56 -6.20
N SER A 113 -1.16 5.42 -5.20
CA SER A 113 -0.65 5.21 -3.83
C SER A 113 -1.71 4.89 -2.78
N GLY A 114 -2.97 5.30 -2.97
CA GLY A 114 -3.94 5.45 -1.88
C GLY A 114 -4.28 4.16 -1.13
N TYR A 115 -4.36 3.02 -1.83
CA TYR A 115 -4.71 1.75 -1.20
C TYR A 115 -3.49 0.96 -0.71
N ILE A 116 -2.27 1.49 -0.85
CA ILE A 116 -1.10 1.00 -0.12
C ILE A 116 -1.42 0.97 1.39
N SER A 117 -2.31 1.84 1.87
CA SER A 117 -2.76 1.87 3.26
C SER A 117 -3.32 0.56 3.80
N PHE A 118 -3.83 -0.31 2.93
CA PHE A 118 -4.36 -1.63 3.28
C PHE A 118 -3.30 -2.75 3.24
N LEU A 119 -2.15 -2.52 2.59
CA LEU A 119 -1.09 -3.51 2.44
C LEU A 119 -0.35 -3.73 3.75
N ARG A 120 0.13 -4.97 3.94
CA ARG A 120 0.81 -5.42 5.15
C ARG A 120 1.95 -4.50 5.59
N GLU A 121 2.15 -4.48 6.90
CA GLU A 121 2.94 -3.49 7.65
C GLU A 121 4.41 -3.42 7.21
N ASP A 122 4.93 -4.56 6.76
CA ASP A 122 6.32 -4.85 6.43
C ASP A 122 6.60 -4.91 4.92
N LEU A 123 5.59 -4.71 4.07
CA LEU A 123 5.78 -4.75 2.61
C LEU A 123 6.56 -3.51 2.15
N PRO A 124 7.76 -3.68 1.54
CA PRO A 124 8.57 -2.55 1.11
C PRO A 124 7.97 -1.81 -0.08
N ILE A 125 8.03 -0.48 -0.02
CA ILE A 125 7.57 0.43 -1.06
C ILE A 125 8.78 1.05 -1.75
N TYR A 126 9.00 0.69 -3.01
CA TYR A 126 10.09 1.17 -3.86
C TYR A 126 9.61 2.39 -4.63
N CYS A 127 10.29 3.53 -4.49
CA CYS A 127 9.98 4.74 -5.25
C CYS A 127 11.13 5.75 -5.16
N THR A 128 11.00 6.89 -5.84
CA THR A 128 11.94 8.01 -5.71
C THR A 128 11.79 8.72 -4.37
N ALA A 129 12.85 9.41 -3.94
CA ALA A 129 12.84 10.25 -2.75
C ALA A 129 11.71 11.28 -2.79
N MET A 130 11.51 11.90 -3.96
CA MET A 130 10.46 12.91 -4.19
C MET A 130 9.06 12.32 -4.10
N THR A 131 8.81 11.14 -4.69
CA THR A 131 7.51 10.45 -4.56
C THR A 131 7.20 10.12 -3.11
N ALA A 132 8.18 9.58 -2.37
CA ALA A 132 8.02 9.23 -0.97
C ALA A 132 7.78 10.49 -0.10
N ALA A 133 8.49 11.58 -0.36
CA ALA A 133 8.33 12.85 0.34
C ALA A 133 6.93 13.45 0.11
N ILE A 134 6.47 13.52 -1.14
CA ILE A 134 5.14 14.06 -1.48
C ILE A 134 4.06 13.19 -0.85
N ALA A 135 4.15 11.86 -0.95
CA ALA A 135 3.17 10.95 -0.34
C ALA A 135 3.06 11.17 1.18
N LYS A 136 4.20 11.34 1.87
CA LYS A 136 4.19 11.63 3.32
C LYS A 136 3.58 13.00 3.61
N VAL A 137 3.94 14.03 2.86
CA VAL A 137 3.39 15.38 3.07
C VAL A 137 1.87 15.38 2.85
N VAL A 138 1.37 14.68 1.83
CA VAL A 138 -0.08 14.53 1.57
C VAL A 138 -0.78 13.88 2.76
N GLU A 139 -0.16 12.86 3.38
CA GLU A 139 -0.67 12.27 4.61
C GLU A 139 -0.57 13.21 5.82
N ASP A 140 0.55 13.93 5.98
CA ASP A 140 0.80 14.83 7.11
C ASP A 140 -0.23 15.98 7.18
N VAL A 141 -0.60 16.55 6.02
CA VAL A 141 -1.61 17.62 5.93
C VAL A 141 -3.05 17.08 5.84
N GLY A 142 -3.20 15.77 5.70
CA GLY A 142 -4.48 15.09 5.56
C GLY A 142 -5.27 15.03 6.87
N GLN A 143 -6.52 14.57 6.77
CA GLN A 143 -7.33 14.30 7.96
C GLN A 143 -6.87 13.01 8.65
N SER A 144 -6.58 13.11 9.94
CA SER A 144 -6.25 11.94 10.77
C SER A 144 -7.45 11.00 10.95
N GLY A 145 -7.18 9.70 11.04
CA GLY A 145 -8.18 8.68 11.35
C GLY A 145 -8.88 8.06 10.13
N ASP A 146 -8.51 8.49 8.93
CA ASP A 146 -8.95 7.91 7.66
C ASP A 146 -8.01 6.78 7.23
N LEU A 147 -8.50 5.52 7.26
CA LEU A 147 -7.72 4.34 6.86
C LEU A 147 -7.19 4.44 5.43
N GLU A 148 -7.92 5.09 4.52
CA GLU A 148 -7.55 5.19 3.11
C GLU A 148 -6.43 6.21 2.86
N ARG A 149 -6.02 6.95 3.90
CA ARG A 149 -4.93 7.94 3.84
C ARG A 149 -3.65 7.50 4.54
N GLU A 150 -3.67 6.36 5.23
CA GLU A 150 -2.52 5.82 5.98
C GLU A 150 -1.47 5.17 5.03
N VAL A 151 -0.97 5.93 4.07
CA VAL A 151 -0.11 5.46 2.96
C VAL A 151 1.34 5.31 3.42
N CYS A 152 1.91 6.30 4.10
CA CYS A 152 3.30 6.36 4.50
C CYS A 152 3.52 5.94 5.95
N TYR A 153 2.53 6.18 6.80
CA TYR A 153 2.53 5.69 8.18
C TYR A 153 1.10 5.33 8.61
N PHE A 154 0.95 4.62 9.72
CA PHE A 154 -0.38 4.18 10.15
C PHE A 154 -0.47 3.96 11.65
N SER A 155 -1.69 4.00 12.15
CA SER A 155 -1.96 3.53 13.51
C SER A 155 -2.14 2.02 13.50
N ARG A 156 -1.42 1.28 14.35
CA ARG A 156 -1.76 -0.12 14.57
C ARG A 156 -3.10 -0.21 15.28
N ARG A 157 -3.90 -1.21 14.91
CA ARG A 157 -5.24 -1.42 15.45
C ARG A 157 -5.36 -2.75 16.18
N GLU A 158 -6.27 -2.79 17.13
CA GLU A 158 -6.61 -3.98 17.90
C GLU A 158 -8.14 -4.11 17.96
N LEU A 159 -8.62 -5.34 18.06
CA LEU A 159 -10.05 -5.62 18.14
C LEU A 159 -10.53 -5.36 19.58
N VAL A 160 -11.47 -4.41 19.73
CA VAL A 160 -12.08 -4.06 21.02
C VAL A 160 -13.59 -4.04 20.83
N ASN A 161 -14.31 -4.91 21.54
CA ASN A 161 -15.77 -5.06 21.41
C ASN A 161 -16.22 -5.20 19.94
N ASP A 162 -15.58 -6.12 19.20
CA ASP A 162 -15.85 -6.44 17.79
C ASP A 162 -15.60 -5.30 16.78
N VAL A 163 -14.91 -4.24 17.21
CA VAL A 163 -14.56 -3.10 16.37
C VAL A 163 -13.07 -2.77 16.49
N LEU A 164 -12.42 -2.47 15.37
CA LEU A 164 -11.02 -2.04 15.37
C LEU A 164 -10.89 -0.66 16.02
N SER A 165 -10.03 -0.59 17.03
CA SER A 165 -9.64 0.62 17.71
C SER A 165 -8.13 0.83 17.61
N VAL A 166 -7.67 2.07 17.69
CA VAL A 166 -6.22 2.37 17.71
C VAL A 166 -5.60 1.75 18.96
N ALA A 167 -4.55 0.95 18.75
CA ALA A 167 -3.85 0.26 19.83
C ALA A 167 -3.26 1.25 20.84
N LYS A 168 -3.28 0.87 22.11
CA LYS A 168 -2.74 1.68 23.21
C LYS A 168 -1.46 1.09 23.78
N GLU A 169 -0.51 1.95 24.12
CA GLU A 169 0.74 1.60 24.78
C GLU A 169 0.91 2.49 26.01
N GLY A 170 0.94 1.88 27.21
CA GLY A 170 1.01 2.64 28.47
C GLY A 170 -0.19 3.58 28.70
N GLY A 171 -1.39 3.20 28.27
CA GLY A 171 -2.63 3.96 28.48
C GLY A 171 -2.88 5.12 27.50
N ARG A 172 -1.91 5.43 26.62
CA ARG A 172 -2.05 6.39 25.51
C ARG A 172 -2.08 5.65 24.17
N SER A 173 -2.56 6.30 23.10
CA SER A 173 -2.41 5.75 21.75
C SER A 173 -0.93 5.49 21.45
N ALA A 174 -0.63 4.30 20.95
CA ALA A 174 0.72 3.91 20.51
C ALA A 174 1.20 4.87 19.40
N ASP A 175 2.51 5.00 19.18
CA ASP A 175 3.04 5.83 18.09
C ASP A 175 2.62 5.28 16.71
N TYR A 176 2.67 6.11 15.66
CA TYR A 176 2.46 5.63 14.30
C TYR A 176 3.60 4.68 13.90
N LEU A 177 3.30 3.68 13.09
CA LEU A 177 4.29 2.85 12.43
C LEU A 177 4.49 3.38 11.01
N GLY A 178 5.71 3.77 10.65
CA GLY A 178 6.06 4.19 9.30
C GLY A 178 6.28 2.99 8.38
N ARG A 179 5.92 3.09 7.10
CA ARG A 179 6.17 2.03 6.12
C ARG A 179 7.65 1.89 5.77
N PRO A 180 8.10 0.68 5.42
CA PRO A 180 9.45 0.47 4.93
C PRO A 180 9.56 0.98 3.48
N PHE A 181 10.15 2.16 3.31
CA PHE A 181 10.51 2.67 1.98
C PHE A 181 11.88 2.17 1.54
N VAL A 182 12.01 1.88 0.24
CA VAL A 182 13.28 1.69 -0.45
C VAL A 182 13.39 2.77 -1.52
N ILE A 183 14.36 3.67 -1.37
CA ILE A 183 14.51 4.81 -2.26
C ILE A 183 15.46 4.47 -3.41
N VAL A 184 14.99 4.62 -4.65
CA VAL A 184 15.68 4.13 -5.85
C VAL A 184 16.73 5.10 -6.43
N ASP A 185 16.69 6.37 -6.03
CA ASP A 185 17.53 7.46 -6.55
C ASP A 185 18.45 8.05 -5.46
N GLU A 186 17.89 8.49 -4.33
CA GLU A 186 18.63 9.12 -3.22
C GLU A 186 18.44 8.37 -1.88
N PRO A 187 19.04 7.18 -1.68
CA PRO A 187 18.84 6.35 -0.48
C PRO A 187 19.08 7.06 0.85
N ALA A 188 20.06 7.98 0.89
CA ALA A 188 20.41 8.74 2.09
C ALA A 188 19.26 9.64 2.60
N PHE A 189 18.24 9.92 1.78
CA PHE A 189 17.06 10.65 2.21
C PHE A 189 16.31 9.94 3.35
N LEU A 190 16.43 8.61 3.45
CA LEU A 190 15.86 7.85 4.55
C LEU A 190 16.51 8.18 5.92
N ASP A 191 17.72 8.71 5.97
CA ASP A 191 18.37 9.08 7.24
C ASP A 191 17.88 10.41 7.81
N SER A 192 17.05 11.13 7.05
CA SER A 192 16.49 12.41 7.47
C SER A 192 15.52 12.28 8.67
N PRO A 193 15.54 13.23 9.63
CA PRO A 193 14.55 13.27 10.72
C PRO A 193 13.11 13.47 10.22
N PHE A 194 12.94 13.87 8.96
CA PHE A 194 11.64 13.99 8.27
C PHE A 194 10.73 12.79 8.50
N TRP A 195 11.28 11.57 8.47
CA TRP A 195 10.49 10.34 8.59
C TRP A 195 9.93 10.07 9.99
N GLY A 196 10.55 10.64 11.03
CA GLY A 196 10.07 10.55 12.41
C GLY A 196 9.16 11.72 12.81
N ALA A 197 9.14 12.79 12.01
CA ALA A 197 8.38 13.99 12.29
C ALA A 197 6.88 13.76 12.05
N SER A 198 6.09 13.91 13.10
CA SER A 198 4.64 13.72 13.09
C SER A 198 3.92 15.07 13.21
N PRO A 199 2.86 15.32 12.43
CA PRO A 199 2.01 16.49 12.63
C PRO A 199 1.19 16.39 13.92
N ALA A 200 0.97 15.18 14.44
CA ALA A 200 0.28 14.97 15.71
C ALA A 200 1.26 15.23 16.86
N GLY A 201 1.23 16.44 17.44
CA GLY A 201 2.18 16.88 18.47
C GLY A 201 2.30 16.02 19.75
N ARG A 202 1.51 14.94 19.89
CA ARG A 202 1.56 13.97 21.01
C ARG A 202 1.94 12.54 20.59
N LYS A 203 2.07 12.26 19.29
CA LYS A 203 2.24 10.90 18.75
C LYS A 203 3.38 10.92 17.71
N GLY A 204 4.47 10.21 17.97
CA GLY A 204 5.59 10.13 17.02
C GLY A 204 5.30 9.20 15.85
N ILE A 205 6.15 9.22 14.82
CA ILE A 205 6.21 8.16 13.80
C ILE A 205 7.47 7.34 14.08
N ARG A 206 7.32 6.01 14.21
CA ARG A 206 8.43 5.05 14.30
C ARG A 206 8.73 4.55 12.87
N PRO A 207 9.77 5.06 12.19
CA PRO A 207 10.06 4.66 10.82
C PRO A 207 10.56 3.21 10.79
N GLN A 208 10.09 2.42 9.83
CA GLN A 208 10.69 1.11 9.55
C GLN A 208 11.85 1.29 8.57
N ARG A 209 13.00 0.70 8.90
CA ARG A 209 14.18 0.65 8.02
C ARG A 209 14.36 -0.78 7.54
N VAL A 210 14.58 -0.93 6.25
CA VAL A 210 14.85 -2.23 5.62
C VAL A 210 16.18 -2.15 4.90
N ALA A 211 17.02 -3.17 5.08
CA ALA A 211 18.30 -3.31 4.39
C ALA A 211 18.08 -4.07 3.07
N LEU A 212 17.28 -3.49 2.18
CA LEU A 212 16.97 -4.05 0.87
C LEU A 212 17.71 -3.27 -0.22
N PRO A 213 18.21 -3.95 -1.27
CA PRO A 213 18.85 -3.27 -2.39
C PRO A 213 17.82 -2.45 -3.17
N SER A 214 18.21 -1.28 -3.66
CA SER A 214 17.32 -0.39 -4.41
C SER A 214 17.16 -0.75 -5.89
N ASP A 215 18.03 -1.63 -6.41
CA ASP A 215 18.09 -2.07 -7.81
C ASP A 215 17.41 -3.42 -8.04
N ARG A 216 16.65 -3.94 -7.07
CA ARG A 216 15.98 -5.25 -7.15
C ARG A 216 14.76 -5.33 -6.25
N ILE A 217 13.72 -6.04 -6.70
CA ILE A 217 12.59 -6.48 -5.88
C ILE A 217 12.50 -8.00 -5.99
N GLY A 218 12.58 -8.70 -4.86
CA GLY A 218 12.76 -10.16 -4.88
C GLY A 218 14.05 -10.52 -5.61
N ASP A 219 13.96 -11.36 -6.64
CA ASP A 219 15.09 -11.72 -7.49
C ASP A 219 15.15 -10.91 -8.80
N GLY A 220 14.15 -10.07 -9.10
CA GLY A 220 14.07 -9.27 -10.34
C GLY A 220 14.78 -7.92 -10.23
N LEU A 221 15.75 -7.66 -11.11
CA LEU A 221 16.41 -6.35 -11.20
C LEU A 221 15.39 -5.28 -11.57
N VAL A 222 15.49 -4.10 -10.95
CA VAL A 222 14.60 -2.97 -11.19
C VAL A 222 15.40 -1.76 -11.65
N ARG A 223 14.90 -1.10 -12.68
CA ARG A 223 15.41 0.18 -13.17
C ARG A 223 14.31 1.21 -13.15
N ALA A 224 14.60 2.38 -12.59
CA ALA A 224 13.72 3.53 -12.58
C ALA A 224 14.12 4.50 -13.70
N PHE A 225 13.15 5.00 -14.45
CA PHE A 225 13.35 5.98 -15.52
C PHE A 225 12.51 7.22 -15.20
N PRO A 226 13.13 8.39 -14.99
CA PRO A 226 12.40 9.63 -14.78
C PRO A 226 11.45 9.92 -15.96
N VAL A 227 10.23 10.31 -15.64
CA VAL A 227 9.22 10.72 -16.64
C VAL A 227 8.61 12.05 -16.24
N ASP A 228 8.28 12.87 -17.23
CA ASP A 228 7.52 14.10 -16.99
C ASP A 228 6.08 13.75 -16.61
N HIS A 229 5.57 14.40 -15.56
CA HIS A 229 4.21 14.26 -15.09
C HIS A 229 3.76 15.53 -14.34
N SER A 230 2.50 15.58 -13.89
CA SER A 230 1.98 16.70 -13.10
C SER A 230 2.48 16.72 -11.63
N LEU A 231 3.27 15.73 -11.23
CA LEU A 231 3.96 15.66 -9.94
C LEU A 231 5.44 15.34 -10.15
N TYR A 232 6.30 15.95 -9.33
CA TYR A 232 7.73 15.64 -9.29
C TYR A 232 7.99 14.21 -8.79
N GLY A 233 9.11 13.64 -9.23
CA GLY A 233 9.57 12.32 -8.79
C GLY A 233 8.91 11.14 -9.52
N ALA A 234 8.09 11.40 -10.53
CA ALA A 234 7.45 10.35 -11.30
C ALA A 234 8.47 9.52 -12.10
N THR A 235 8.29 8.20 -12.07
CA THR A 235 9.15 7.26 -12.79
C THR A 235 8.35 6.17 -13.47
N GLY A 236 8.73 5.84 -14.69
CA GLY A 236 8.49 4.50 -15.24
C GLY A 236 9.49 3.51 -14.63
N CYS A 237 9.15 2.23 -14.62
CA CYS A 237 10.07 1.17 -14.22
C CYS A 237 10.22 0.10 -15.28
N ALA A 238 11.37 -0.56 -15.29
CA ALA A 238 11.54 -1.85 -15.95
C ALA A 238 11.97 -2.88 -14.90
N VAL A 239 11.35 -4.05 -14.94
CA VAL A 239 11.65 -5.19 -14.07
C VAL A 239 12.19 -6.33 -14.92
N GLU A 240 13.36 -6.84 -14.57
CA GLU A 240 13.92 -8.02 -15.23
C GLU A 240 13.23 -9.29 -14.71
N THR A 241 12.72 -10.08 -15.66
CA THR A 241 12.06 -11.36 -15.43
C THR A 241 12.77 -12.48 -16.20
N SER A 242 12.36 -13.72 -15.98
CA SER A 242 12.75 -14.90 -16.77
C SER A 242 12.41 -14.76 -18.26
N ALA A 243 11.41 -13.94 -18.62
CA ALA A 243 11.04 -13.65 -20.00
C ALA A 243 11.74 -12.41 -20.60
N GLY A 244 12.62 -11.74 -19.83
CA GLY A 244 13.25 -10.47 -20.22
C GLY A 244 12.73 -9.28 -19.42
N TRP A 245 12.95 -8.07 -19.92
CA TRP A 245 12.50 -6.84 -19.25
C TRP A 245 11.01 -6.60 -19.53
N VAL A 246 10.25 -6.39 -18.45
CA VAL A 246 8.85 -5.93 -18.46
C VAL A 246 8.78 -4.50 -17.98
#